data_AF-A0A5K3FTQ7-F1
#
_entry.id   AF-A0A5K3FTQ7-F1
#
_cell.length_a   1.000
_cell.length_b   1.000
_cell.length_c   1.000
_cell.angle_alpha   90.00
_cell.angle_beta   90.00
_cell.angle_gamma   90.00
#
_symmetry.space_group_name_H-M   'P 1'
#
loop_
_entity.id
_entity.type
_entity.pdbx_description
1 polymer ?
#
loop_
_entity_poly.entity_id
_entity_poly.type
_entity_poly.pdbx_seq_one_letter_code
_entity_poly.pdbx_strand_id
1 'polypeptide(L)'
;MERRVALYNVNKTDDPGYAEAQQRIGTEMGRLPVFIGRYIGPVIKLILLASIVVDTGYLLYEYRVKTHVIPFLSSRFTTHRVNGSPRDCENGSWWFHPSGSGHQPWQHILQEEIAFPIAYTIMAFERPDQVWRLLRAIYRPHNFYCVHFDQKSPLLYKKWLRQKIETCIPSQVSNNIVFIPSISVYHSYMSVLEADLACMRALWQLPRKNVTSEPPWKYLI
;
A
#
# COMPACT_ATOMS: atom_id res chain seq x y z
N MET A 1 -28.94 38.62 -82.65
CA MET A 1 -28.01 39.76 -82.55
C MET A 1 -27.32 39.64 -81.20
N GLU A 2 -26.09 39.11 -81.18
CA GLU A 2 -25.26 38.98 -79.98
C GLU A 2 -24.98 40.35 -79.36
N ARG A 3 -25.01 40.46 -78.02
CA ARG A 3 -23.99 41.19 -77.26
C ARG A 3 -23.69 40.47 -75.96
N ARG A 4 -22.43 40.01 -75.87
CA ARG A 4 -21.76 39.49 -74.67
C ARG A 4 -21.44 40.67 -73.73
N VAL A 5 -21.60 40.47 -72.43
CA VAL A 5 -20.96 41.31 -71.40
C VAL A 5 -19.80 40.48 -70.84
N ALA A 6 -18.59 40.98 -70.99
CA ALA A 6 -17.37 40.36 -70.47
C ALA A 6 -17.17 40.75 -68.99
N LEU A 7 -17.00 39.76 -68.13
CA LEU A 7 -16.52 39.94 -66.76
C LEU A 7 -15.00 40.06 -66.80
N TYR A 8 -14.47 41.22 -66.41
CA TYR A 8 -13.02 41.41 -66.23
C TYR A 8 -12.61 40.87 -64.85
N ASN A 9 -11.72 39.87 -64.86
CA ASN A 9 -11.01 39.42 -63.67
C ASN A 9 -9.92 40.44 -63.33
N VAL A 10 -10.12 41.21 -62.26
CA VAL A 10 -9.07 42.08 -61.71
C VAL A 10 -8.18 41.23 -60.81
N ASN A 11 -6.94 40.98 -61.24
CA ASN A 11 -5.92 40.36 -60.40
C ASN A 11 -5.52 41.34 -59.29
N LYS A 12 -5.57 40.87 -58.04
CA LYS A 12 -5.36 41.63 -56.81
C LYS A 12 -3.89 42.09 -56.59
N THR A 13 -3.04 41.97 -57.60
CA THR A 13 -1.59 42.24 -57.54
C THR A 13 -1.20 43.64 -58.04
N ASP A 14 -2.12 44.40 -58.63
CA ASP A 14 -1.83 45.72 -59.22
C ASP A 14 -2.29 46.91 -58.34
N ASP A 15 -2.57 46.68 -57.05
CA ASP A 15 -2.90 47.75 -56.11
C ASP A 15 -1.62 48.27 -55.41
N PRO A 16 -1.16 49.51 -55.70
CA PRO A 16 0.05 50.08 -55.10
C PRO A 16 -0.02 50.18 -53.56
N GLY A 17 -1.22 50.17 -52.97
CA GLY A 17 -1.39 50.14 -51.51
C GLY A 17 -1.07 48.78 -50.87
N TYR A 18 -1.16 47.67 -51.61
CA TYR A 18 -0.91 46.33 -51.08
C TYR A 18 0.59 46.04 -50.91
N ALA A 19 1.42 46.54 -51.84
CA ALA A 19 2.87 46.43 -51.75
C ALA A 19 3.44 47.25 -50.58
N GLU A 20 2.92 48.46 -50.35
CA GLU A 20 3.33 49.27 -49.19
C GLU A 20 2.86 48.67 -47.84
N ALA A 21 1.69 48.04 -47.80
CA ALA A 21 1.21 47.35 -46.60
C ALA A 21 2.04 46.10 -46.28
N GLN A 22 2.41 45.29 -47.29
CA GLN A 22 3.30 44.15 -47.10
C GLN A 22 4.72 44.58 -46.71
N GLN A 23 5.21 45.70 -47.23
CA GLN A 23 6.53 46.21 -46.87
C GLN A 23 6.55 46.76 -45.44
N ARG A 24 5.50 47.46 -44.97
CA ARG A 24 5.37 47.89 -43.57
C ARG A 24 5.23 46.72 -42.59
N ILE A 25 4.46 45.68 -42.93
CA ILE A 25 4.33 44.47 -42.09
C ILE A 25 5.68 43.72 -42.02
N GLY A 26 6.44 43.67 -43.13
CA GLY A 26 7.78 43.09 -43.16
C GLY A 26 8.82 43.88 -42.34
N THR A 27 8.79 45.21 -42.35
CA THR A 27 9.70 46.05 -41.54
C THR A 27 9.33 46.12 -40.05
N GLU A 28 8.05 46.00 -39.69
CA GLU A 28 7.65 45.94 -38.28
C GLU A 28 7.87 44.56 -37.66
N MET A 29 7.66 43.47 -38.41
CA MET A 29 7.95 42.11 -37.96
C MET A 29 9.45 41.78 -37.95
N GLY A 30 10.25 42.47 -38.78
CA GLY A 30 11.72 42.46 -38.75
C GLY A 30 12.34 43.35 -37.64
N ARG A 31 11.53 44.03 -36.84
CA ARG A 31 11.97 44.88 -35.70
C ARG A 31 11.36 44.47 -34.37
N LEU A 32 10.97 43.20 -34.18
CA LEU A 32 11.08 42.63 -32.84
C LEU A 32 12.58 42.51 -32.54
N PRO A 33 13.12 43.21 -31.53
CA PRO A 33 14.56 43.25 -31.35
C PRO A 33 15.05 41.83 -31.12
N VAL A 34 16.06 41.42 -31.89
CA VAL A 34 16.82 40.15 -31.78
C VAL A 34 17.28 39.84 -30.35
N PHE A 35 17.20 40.84 -29.46
CA PHE A 35 17.34 40.71 -28.02
C PHE A 35 16.34 39.73 -27.36
N ILE A 36 15.08 39.65 -27.80
CA ILE A 36 14.06 38.87 -27.06
C ILE A 36 14.36 37.37 -27.09
N GLY A 37 14.81 36.82 -28.23
CA GLY A 37 15.19 35.41 -28.36
C GLY A 37 16.40 35.00 -27.50
N ARG A 38 17.33 35.94 -27.23
CA ARG A 38 18.52 35.68 -26.41
C ARG A 38 18.20 35.56 -24.92
N TYR A 39 17.12 36.20 -24.46
CA TYR A 39 16.67 36.15 -23.06
C TYR A 39 15.55 35.13 -22.81
N ILE A 40 14.77 34.73 -23.82
CA ILE A 40 13.74 33.68 -23.66
C ILE A 40 14.35 32.35 -23.21
N GLY A 41 15.43 31.90 -23.85
CA GLY A 41 16.13 30.66 -23.50
C GLY A 41 16.59 30.59 -22.04
N PRO A 42 17.35 31.59 -21.52
CA PRO A 42 17.76 31.62 -20.12
C PRO A 42 16.57 31.80 -19.16
N VAL A 43 15.53 32.56 -19.51
CA VAL A 43 14.33 32.71 -18.67
C VAL A 43 13.59 31.38 -18.52
N ILE A 44 13.39 30.62 -19.60
CA ILE A 44 12.77 29.28 -19.54
C ILE A 44 13.63 28.33 -18.70
N LYS A 45 14.96 28.35 -18.85
CA LYS A 45 15.88 27.55 -18.02
C LYS A 45 15.79 27.91 -16.54
N LEU A 46 15.69 29.19 -16.21
CA LEU A 46 15.54 29.65 -14.82
C LEU A 46 14.19 29.21 -14.22
N ILE A 47 13.10 29.28 -14.99
CA ILE A 47 11.78 28.81 -14.57
C ILE A 47 11.81 27.29 -14.32
N LEU A 48 12.38 26.50 -15.23
CA LEU A 48 12.51 25.05 -15.05
C LEU A 48 13.36 24.69 -13.83
N LEU A 49 14.48 25.39 -13.62
CA LEU A 49 15.32 25.20 -12.43
C LEU A 49 14.56 25.55 -11.15
N ALA A 50 13.79 26.63 -11.14
CA ALA A 50 12.96 27.01 -10.00
C ALA A 50 11.90 25.93 -9.70
N SER A 51 11.21 25.40 -10.71
CA SER A 51 10.26 24.29 -10.54
C SER A 51 10.95 23.04 -10.00
N ILE A 52 12.11 22.67 -10.53
CA ILE A 52 12.89 21.53 -10.03
C ILE A 52 13.28 21.73 -8.56
N VAL A 53 13.70 22.94 -8.16
CA VAL A 53 14.04 23.23 -6.77
C VAL A 53 12.82 23.12 -5.86
N VAL A 54 11.66 23.64 -6.29
CA VAL A 54 10.40 23.53 -5.54
C VAL A 54 9.98 22.07 -5.40
N ASP A 55 9.99 21.28 -6.48
CA ASP A 55 9.62 19.87 -6.48
C ASP A 55 10.59 19.04 -5.63
N THR A 56 11.90 19.29 -5.76
CA THR A 56 12.93 18.59 -4.97
C THR A 56 12.81 18.96 -3.50
N GLY A 57 12.53 20.23 -3.18
CA GLY A 57 12.28 20.69 -1.82
C GLY A 57 11.02 20.07 -1.22
N TYR A 58 9.94 19.98 -1.98
CA TYR A 58 8.70 19.31 -1.59
C TYR A 58 8.92 17.82 -1.33
N LEU A 59 9.64 17.12 -2.22
CA LEU A 59 9.99 15.72 -2.05
C LEU A 59 10.89 15.49 -0.82
N LEU A 60 11.87 16.36 -0.57
CA LEU A 60 12.72 16.29 0.63
C LEU A 60 11.94 16.56 1.91
N TYR A 61 11.01 17.52 1.88
CA TYR A 61 10.13 17.82 3.01
C TYR A 61 9.21 16.63 3.31
N GLU A 62 8.49 16.13 2.31
CA GLU A 62 7.63 14.96 2.40
C GLU A 62 8.41 13.74 2.91
N TYR A 63 9.60 13.48 2.35
CA TYR A 63 10.46 12.39 2.79
C TYR A 63 10.88 12.56 4.25
N ARG A 64 11.42 13.71 4.67
CA ARG A 64 11.82 13.93 6.08
C ARG A 64 10.64 13.85 7.02
N VAL A 65 9.49 14.43 6.66
CA VAL A 65 8.31 14.44 7.52
C VAL A 65 7.77 13.03 7.69
N LYS A 66 7.58 12.27 6.59
CA LYS A 66 7.06 10.90 6.64
C LYS A 66 8.02 9.88 7.23
N THR A 67 9.33 10.03 7.02
CA THR A 67 10.32 9.04 7.49
C THR A 67 10.87 9.34 8.87
N HIS A 68 10.99 10.61 9.26
CA HIS A 68 11.63 10.99 10.52
C HIS A 68 10.66 11.66 11.47
N VAL A 69 9.93 12.69 11.05
CA VAL A 69 9.11 13.49 11.97
C VAL A 69 7.88 12.73 12.46
N ILE A 70 7.06 12.17 11.56
CA ILE A 70 5.85 11.44 11.93
C ILE A 70 6.17 10.19 12.78
N PRO A 71 7.15 9.34 12.42
CA PRO A 71 7.50 8.19 13.24
C PRO A 71 8.11 8.59 14.59
N PHE A 72 8.94 9.64 14.62
CA PHE A 72 9.49 10.18 15.86
C PHE A 72 8.40 10.72 16.79
N LEU A 73 7.48 11.55 16.28
CA LEU A 73 6.38 12.08 17.07
C LEU A 73 5.42 10.98 17.51
N SER A 74 5.07 10.04 16.62
CA SER A 74 4.21 8.91 16.95
C SER A 74 4.85 8.04 18.05
N SER A 75 6.12 7.66 17.92
CA SER A 75 6.80 6.83 18.92
C SER A 75 6.97 7.52 20.28
N ARG A 76 7.13 8.84 20.31
CA ARG A 76 7.36 9.60 21.56
C ARG A 76 6.07 9.94 22.30
N PHE A 77 4.98 10.16 21.56
CA PHE A 77 3.70 10.59 22.13
C PHE A 77 2.65 9.49 22.23
N THR A 78 2.83 8.35 21.57
CA THR A 78 2.00 7.16 21.83
C THR A 78 2.59 6.35 22.98
N THR A 79 1.94 6.37 24.14
CA THR A 79 2.26 5.38 25.18
C THR A 79 1.91 3.99 24.65
N HIS A 80 2.78 3.00 24.84
CA HIS A 80 2.49 1.61 24.49
C HIS A 80 1.25 1.10 25.24
N ARG A 81 0.07 1.28 24.66
CA ARG A 81 -1.20 0.86 25.25
C ARG A 81 -1.68 -0.39 24.54
N VAL A 82 -1.27 -1.53 25.06
CA VAL A 82 -1.99 -2.77 24.79
C VAL A 82 -3.21 -2.79 25.69
N ASN A 83 -4.39 -2.92 25.09
CA ASN A 83 -5.63 -2.99 25.86
C ASN A 83 -5.85 -4.42 26.38
N GLY A 84 -6.03 -4.56 27.70
CA GLY A 84 -6.27 -5.84 28.36
C GLY A 84 -5.00 -6.63 28.71
N SER A 85 -5.20 -7.69 29.50
CA SER A 85 -4.14 -8.60 29.95
C SER A 85 -3.90 -9.74 28.95
N PRO A 86 -2.64 -10.17 28.74
CA PRO A 86 -2.33 -11.34 27.92
C PRO A 86 -2.71 -12.65 28.59
N ARG A 87 -3.02 -12.65 29.90
CA ARG A 87 -3.40 -13.84 30.67
C ARG A 87 -4.91 -14.04 30.80
N ASP A 88 -5.68 -13.00 30.53
CA ASP A 88 -7.11 -12.99 30.81
C ASP A 88 -7.87 -13.41 29.55
N CYS A 89 -8.41 -14.62 29.51
CA CYS A 89 -9.25 -15.04 28.39
C CYS A 89 -10.68 -14.57 28.62
N GLU A 90 -11.40 -14.20 27.55
CA GLU A 90 -12.76 -13.73 27.71
C GLU A 90 -13.66 -14.86 28.24
N ASN A 91 -14.24 -14.68 29.43
CA ASN A 91 -15.23 -15.60 30.00
C ASN A 91 -16.43 -15.69 29.06
N GLY A 92 -16.55 -16.80 28.33
CA GLY A 92 -17.58 -16.98 27.31
C GLY A 92 -17.16 -16.62 25.89
N SER A 93 -15.86 -16.71 25.55
CA SER A 93 -15.51 -16.85 24.14
C SER A 93 -16.22 -18.11 23.61
N TRP A 94 -17.30 -17.91 22.88
CA TRP A 94 -18.17 -18.89 22.23
C TRP A 94 -17.45 -19.97 21.39
N TRP A 95 -16.12 -19.88 21.27
CA TRP A 95 -15.23 -20.78 20.55
C TRP A 95 -14.16 -21.51 21.40
N PHE A 96 -13.81 -21.01 22.59
CA PHE A 96 -12.77 -21.60 23.45
C PHE A 96 -13.30 -21.71 24.87
N HIS A 97 -13.66 -22.93 25.30
CA HIS A 97 -13.92 -23.23 26.71
C HIS A 97 -12.65 -23.81 27.33
N PRO A 98 -11.81 -22.99 28.00
CA PRO A 98 -10.57 -23.48 28.63
C PRO A 98 -10.83 -24.47 29.78
N SER A 99 -12.04 -24.47 30.36
CA SER A 99 -12.44 -25.39 31.43
C SER A 99 -12.90 -26.77 30.94
N GLY A 100 -13.08 -26.97 29.63
CA GLY A 100 -13.65 -28.20 29.06
C GLY A 100 -15.09 -28.51 29.49
N SER A 101 -15.74 -27.65 30.28
CA SER A 101 -17.05 -27.88 30.89
C SER A 101 -18.23 -27.38 30.05
N GLY A 102 -18.09 -27.40 28.72
CA GLY A 102 -19.13 -27.03 27.75
C GLY A 102 -18.94 -27.78 26.43
N HIS A 103 -19.91 -27.72 25.52
CA HIS A 103 -19.75 -28.24 24.16
C HIS A 103 -18.50 -27.60 23.53
N GLN A 104 -17.57 -28.42 23.07
CA GLN A 104 -16.38 -27.93 22.39
C GLN A 104 -16.85 -27.21 21.12
N PRO A 105 -16.53 -25.93 20.89
CA PRO A 105 -17.13 -25.19 19.78
C PRO A 105 -16.76 -25.72 18.39
N TRP A 106 -15.72 -26.55 18.31
CA TRP A 106 -15.35 -27.35 17.14
C TRP A 106 -16.33 -28.50 16.82
N GLN A 107 -17.27 -28.81 17.71
CA GLN A 107 -18.27 -29.88 17.53
C GLN A 107 -19.31 -29.55 16.46
N HIS A 108 -19.47 -28.26 16.10
CA HIS A 108 -20.37 -27.81 15.04
C HIS A 108 -19.61 -27.28 13.82
N ILE A 109 -18.40 -27.77 13.56
CA ILE A 109 -17.73 -27.50 12.28
C ILE A 109 -18.37 -28.40 11.24
N LEU A 110 -18.86 -27.80 10.16
CA LEU A 110 -19.44 -28.53 9.04
C LEU A 110 -18.38 -29.39 8.35
N GLN A 111 -18.77 -30.56 7.85
CA GLN A 111 -17.83 -31.45 7.15
C GLN A 111 -17.26 -30.79 5.90
N GLU A 112 -18.06 -29.91 5.27
CA GLU A 112 -17.67 -29.07 4.15
C GLU A 112 -16.54 -28.11 4.50
N GLU A 113 -16.56 -27.49 5.69
CA GLU A 113 -15.46 -26.62 6.17
C GLU A 113 -14.17 -27.44 6.40
N ILE A 114 -14.29 -28.62 7.01
CA ILE A 114 -13.15 -29.51 7.27
C ILE A 114 -12.49 -29.96 5.95
N ALA A 115 -13.31 -30.20 4.92
CA ALA A 115 -12.84 -30.58 3.59
C ALA A 115 -12.17 -29.41 2.82
N PHE A 116 -12.31 -28.17 3.29
CA PHE A 116 -11.84 -26.96 2.61
C PHE A 116 -10.97 -26.06 3.51
N PRO A 117 -9.76 -26.50 3.88
CA PRO A 117 -8.85 -25.71 4.69
C PRO A 117 -8.34 -24.46 3.97
N ILE A 118 -8.31 -23.33 4.68
CA ILE A 118 -7.84 -22.03 4.20
C ILE A 118 -6.60 -21.60 5.01
N ALA A 119 -5.65 -20.95 4.34
CA ALA A 119 -4.52 -20.30 4.97
C ALA A 119 -4.70 -18.78 5.00
N TYR A 120 -4.19 -18.13 6.04
CA TYR A 120 -4.24 -16.68 6.22
C TYR A 120 -2.85 -16.10 6.44
N THR A 121 -2.53 -14.98 5.78
CA THR A 121 -1.42 -14.11 6.18
C THR A 121 -1.96 -12.93 6.98
N ILE A 122 -1.37 -12.68 8.14
CA ILE A 122 -1.78 -11.59 9.04
C ILE A 122 -0.56 -10.71 9.29
N MET A 123 -0.52 -9.56 8.64
CA MET A 123 0.47 -8.51 8.88
C MET A 123 0.03 -7.62 10.04
N ALA A 124 0.84 -7.59 11.09
CA ALA A 124 0.54 -6.89 12.34
C ALA A 124 1.61 -5.86 12.70
N PHE A 125 1.17 -4.72 13.24
CA PHE A 125 2.02 -3.58 13.57
C PHE A 125 1.86 -3.18 15.05
N GLU A 126 0.94 -2.27 15.35
CA GLU A 126 0.92 -1.54 16.62
C GLU A 126 -0.09 -2.08 17.64
N ARG A 127 -1.12 -2.82 17.20
CA ARG A 127 -2.28 -3.17 18.03
C ARG A 127 -2.47 -4.69 18.16
N PRO A 128 -1.74 -5.37 19.07
CA PRO A 128 -1.89 -6.81 19.24
C PRO A 128 -3.27 -7.20 19.78
N ASP A 129 -3.97 -6.30 20.47
CA ASP A 129 -5.36 -6.49 20.92
C ASP A 129 -6.33 -6.63 19.74
N GLN A 130 -6.13 -5.85 18.68
CA GLN A 130 -6.94 -5.96 17.45
C GLN A 130 -6.63 -7.25 16.70
N VAL A 131 -5.36 -7.63 16.63
CA VAL A 131 -4.94 -8.90 16.02
C VAL A 131 -5.57 -10.08 16.75
N TRP A 132 -5.60 -10.05 18.08
CA TRP A 132 -6.31 -11.06 18.88
C TRP A 132 -7.81 -11.12 18.56
N ARG A 133 -8.48 -9.96 18.47
CA ARG A 133 -9.90 -9.89 18.09
C ARG A 133 -10.16 -10.43 16.69
N LEU A 134 -9.28 -10.13 15.73
CA LEU A 134 -9.33 -10.68 14.38
C LEU A 134 -9.18 -12.20 14.41
N LEU A 135 -8.13 -12.72 15.06
CA LEU A 135 -7.91 -14.16 15.20
C LEU A 135 -9.16 -14.83 15.78
N ARG A 136 -9.74 -14.30 16.87
CA ARG A 136 -10.96 -14.84 17.46
C ARG A 136 -12.16 -14.88 16.52
N ALA A 137 -12.23 -13.98 15.54
CA ALA A 137 -13.33 -13.95 14.57
C ALA A 137 -13.17 -15.01 13.49
N ILE A 138 -11.93 -15.24 13.03
CA ILE A 138 -11.65 -16.11 11.86
C ILE A 138 -11.07 -17.48 12.24
N TYR A 139 -10.71 -17.71 13.51
CA TYR A 139 -10.00 -18.91 13.92
C TYR A 139 -10.84 -20.17 13.74
N ARG A 140 -10.27 -21.16 13.06
CA ARG A 140 -10.75 -22.53 12.92
C ARG A 140 -9.57 -23.49 13.04
N PRO A 141 -9.74 -24.65 13.67
CA PRO A 141 -8.64 -25.58 13.95
C PRO A 141 -8.09 -26.27 12.69
N HIS A 142 -8.88 -26.34 11.61
CA HIS A 142 -8.46 -26.91 10.32
C HIS A 142 -7.80 -25.89 9.37
N ASN A 143 -7.90 -24.59 9.66
CA ASN A 143 -7.26 -23.52 8.89
C ASN A 143 -5.84 -23.26 9.39
N PHE A 144 -5.06 -22.51 8.61
CA PHE A 144 -3.67 -22.17 8.93
C PHE A 144 -3.48 -20.66 9.00
N TYR A 145 -2.67 -20.20 9.94
CA TYR A 145 -2.49 -18.78 10.19
C TYR A 145 -1.00 -18.46 10.28
N CYS A 146 -0.50 -17.58 9.41
CA CYS A 146 0.81 -16.98 9.56
C CYS A 146 0.67 -15.56 10.08
N VAL A 147 1.29 -15.27 11.23
CA VAL A 147 1.31 -13.94 11.82
C VAL A 147 2.71 -13.35 11.66
N HIS A 148 2.81 -12.31 10.85
CA HIS A 148 3.99 -11.45 10.77
C HIS A 148 3.77 -10.24 11.68
N PHE A 149 4.71 -10.01 12.60
CA PHE A 149 4.79 -8.75 13.32
C PHE A 149 5.94 -7.92 12.78
N ASP A 150 5.67 -6.65 12.46
CA ASP A 150 6.67 -5.71 11.98
C ASP A 150 7.87 -5.59 12.92
N GLN A 151 9.06 -5.46 12.35
CA GLN A 151 10.30 -5.39 13.13
C GLN A 151 10.37 -4.16 14.03
N LYS A 152 9.83 -3.03 13.59
CA LYS A 152 9.79 -1.76 14.32
C LYS A 152 8.78 -1.79 15.46
N SER A 153 7.84 -2.74 15.46
CA SER A 153 6.91 -2.90 16.56
C SER A 153 7.62 -3.27 17.87
N PRO A 154 7.23 -2.68 19.00
CA PRO A 154 7.76 -3.00 20.31
C PRO A 154 7.75 -4.49 20.62
N LEU A 155 8.81 -4.99 21.24
CA LEU A 155 8.91 -6.40 21.65
C LEU A 155 7.76 -6.80 22.59
N LEU A 156 7.29 -5.86 23.42
CA LEU A 156 6.14 -6.05 24.30
C LEU A 156 4.90 -6.50 23.54
N TYR A 157 4.62 -5.94 22.35
CA TYR A 157 3.42 -6.27 21.58
C TYR A 157 3.47 -7.70 21.04
N LYS A 158 4.64 -8.09 20.52
CA LYS A 158 4.90 -9.45 20.00
C LYS A 158 4.75 -10.49 21.12
N LYS A 159 5.33 -10.20 22.28
CA LYS A 159 5.23 -11.05 23.48
C LYS A 159 3.79 -11.14 23.98
N TRP A 160 3.08 -10.01 24.05
CA TRP A 160 1.70 -9.97 24.51
C TRP A 160 0.80 -10.86 23.65
N LEU A 161 0.88 -10.77 22.32
CA LEU A 161 0.03 -11.59 21.46
C LEU A 161 0.36 -13.07 21.56
N ARG A 162 1.65 -13.44 21.56
CA ARG A 162 2.06 -14.84 21.72
C ARG A 162 1.54 -15.42 23.02
N GLN A 163 1.75 -14.70 24.14
CA GLN A 163 1.25 -15.12 25.44
C GLN A 163 -0.28 -15.23 25.47
N LYS A 164 -1.00 -14.30 24.83
CA LYS A 164 -2.46 -14.35 24.71
C LYS A 164 -2.93 -15.61 23.98
N ILE A 165 -2.30 -15.93 22.86
CA ILE A 165 -2.59 -17.14 22.07
C ILE A 165 -2.27 -18.40 22.88
N GLU A 166 -1.09 -18.48 23.49
CA GLU A 166 -0.68 -19.62 24.32
C GLU A 166 -1.59 -19.83 25.54
N THR A 167 -2.13 -18.75 26.11
CA THR A 167 -2.99 -18.82 27.29
C THR A 167 -4.45 -19.16 26.93
N CYS A 168 -4.95 -18.65 25.81
CA CYS A 168 -6.38 -18.73 25.46
C CYS A 168 -6.72 -19.77 24.40
N ILE A 169 -5.74 -20.24 23.61
CA ILE A 169 -5.94 -21.31 22.63
C ILE A 169 -5.31 -22.59 23.19
N PRO A 170 -6.06 -23.70 23.30
CA PRO A 170 -5.52 -24.97 23.77
C PRO A 170 -4.34 -25.44 22.90
N SER A 171 -3.28 -25.93 23.55
CA SER A 171 -2.04 -26.35 22.89
C SER A 171 -2.23 -27.48 21.86
N GLN A 172 -3.31 -28.26 21.98
CA GLN A 172 -3.66 -29.33 21.06
C GLN A 172 -4.08 -28.80 19.68
N VAL A 173 -4.60 -27.58 19.61
CA VAL A 173 -5.13 -26.99 18.37
C VAL A 173 -4.34 -25.77 17.90
N SER A 174 -3.50 -25.16 18.75
CA SER A 174 -2.72 -23.96 18.41
C SER A 174 -1.60 -24.18 17.39
N ASN A 175 -1.26 -25.43 17.05
CA ASN A 175 -0.15 -25.79 16.14
C ASN A 175 -0.32 -25.25 14.71
N ASN A 176 -1.52 -24.78 14.36
CA ASN A 176 -1.83 -24.18 13.07
C ASN A 176 -1.48 -22.69 12.97
N ILE A 177 -1.05 -22.05 14.06
CA ILE A 177 -0.63 -20.65 14.10
C ILE A 177 0.90 -20.57 14.11
N VAL A 178 1.47 -19.94 13.09
CA VAL A 178 2.92 -19.78 12.93
C VAL A 178 3.30 -18.30 13.01
N PHE A 179 4.39 -18.03 13.72
CA PHE A 179 5.02 -16.71 13.73
C PHE A 179 6.30 -16.74 12.91
N ILE A 180 6.41 -15.86 11.93
CA ILE A 180 7.65 -15.72 11.14
C ILE A 180 8.60 -14.69 11.75
N PRO A 181 9.90 -14.71 11.38
CA PRO A 181 10.83 -13.65 11.72
C PRO A 181 10.30 -12.27 11.30
N SER A 182 10.49 -11.27 12.15
CA SER A 182 10.04 -9.91 11.89
C SER A 182 10.88 -9.25 10.78
N ILE A 183 10.20 -8.69 9.79
CA ILE A 183 10.77 -7.87 8.71
C ILE A 183 10.30 -6.42 8.94
N SER A 184 11.16 -5.43 8.64
CA SER A 184 10.81 -4.02 8.73
C SER A 184 10.01 -3.60 7.50
N VAL A 185 8.72 -3.33 7.68
CA VAL A 185 7.78 -3.03 6.59
C VAL A 185 7.56 -1.53 6.48
N TYR A 186 7.86 -0.98 5.32
CA TYR A 186 7.58 0.40 4.96
C TYR A 186 6.39 0.48 4.03
N HIS A 187 5.48 1.41 4.33
CA HIS A 187 4.28 1.64 3.53
C HIS A 187 4.65 2.02 2.09
N SER A 188 4.01 1.39 1.10
CA SER A 188 4.29 1.58 -0.34
C SER A 188 5.67 1.11 -0.82
N TYR A 189 6.37 0.25 -0.06
CA TYR A 189 7.62 -0.38 -0.49
C TYR A 189 7.49 -1.90 -0.65
N MET A 190 8.45 -2.50 -1.35
CA MET A 190 8.55 -3.95 -1.58
C MET A 190 8.54 -4.78 -0.29
N SER A 191 8.94 -4.19 0.83
CA SER A 191 8.93 -4.83 2.15
C SER A 191 7.54 -5.38 2.57
N VAL A 192 6.44 -4.80 2.06
CA VAL A 192 5.08 -5.34 2.30
C VAL A 192 4.96 -6.71 1.65
N LEU A 193 5.30 -6.82 0.36
CA LEU A 193 5.28 -8.09 -0.37
C LEU A 193 6.28 -9.10 0.22
N GLU A 194 7.45 -8.63 0.67
CA GLU A 194 8.45 -9.50 1.30
C GLU A 194 7.91 -10.19 2.55
N ALA A 195 7.19 -9.46 3.41
CA ALA A 195 6.55 -10.01 4.61
C ALA A 195 5.48 -11.06 4.25
N ASP A 196 4.63 -10.77 3.27
CA ASP A 196 3.62 -11.73 2.80
C ASP A 196 4.26 -12.99 2.19
N LEU A 197 5.27 -12.83 1.32
CA LEU A 197 6.00 -13.96 0.73
C LEU A 197 6.72 -14.81 1.78
N ALA A 198 7.25 -14.19 2.83
CA ALA A 198 7.82 -14.93 3.95
C ALA A 198 6.77 -15.78 4.66
N CYS A 199 5.56 -15.24 4.87
CA CYS A 199 4.45 -15.99 5.42
C CYS A 199 4.00 -17.14 4.50
N MET A 200 3.89 -16.89 3.19
CA MET A 200 3.58 -17.91 2.19
C MET A 200 4.56 -19.08 2.25
N ARG A 201 5.88 -18.80 2.32
CA ARG A 201 6.91 -19.83 2.43
C ARG A 201 6.78 -20.64 3.72
N ALA A 202 6.51 -19.99 4.85
CA ALA A 202 6.31 -20.68 6.12
C ALA A 202 5.09 -21.60 6.09
N LEU A 203 3.97 -21.12 5.54
CA LEU A 203 2.74 -21.90 5.38
C LEU A 203 2.91 -23.07 4.40
N TRP A 204 3.74 -22.91 3.37
CA TRP A 204 4.07 -23.96 2.41
C TRP A 204 4.93 -25.08 3.00
N GLN A 205 5.74 -24.76 4.00
CA GLN A 205 6.64 -25.71 4.67
C GLN A 205 5.98 -26.47 5.83
N LEU A 206 4.72 -26.16 6.15
CA LEU A 206 4.02 -26.83 7.23
C LEU A 206 3.96 -28.36 7.04
N PRO A 207 4.01 -29.14 8.14
CA PRO A 207 4.06 -30.59 8.07
C PRO A 207 2.91 -31.13 7.21
N ARG A 208 3.28 -31.86 6.16
CA ARG A 208 2.29 -32.50 5.30
C ARG A 208 1.75 -33.74 6.01
N LYS A 209 0.43 -33.90 6.02
CA LYS A 209 -0.18 -35.18 6.41
C LYS A 209 0.14 -36.29 5.38
N ASN A 210 0.35 -35.92 4.11
CA ASN A 210 0.57 -36.85 3.00
C ASN A 210 1.82 -36.45 2.17
N VAL A 211 2.51 -37.42 1.55
CA VAL A 211 3.69 -37.23 0.69
C VAL A 211 3.27 -36.73 -0.71
N THR A 212 2.42 -35.72 -0.78
CA THR A 212 2.05 -35.05 -2.02
C THR A 212 2.76 -33.69 -2.08
N SER A 213 3.02 -33.17 -3.28
CA SER A 213 3.66 -31.86 -3.50
C SER A 213 2.77 -30.66 -3.18
N GLU A 214 1.51 -30.91 -2.84
CA GLU A 214 0.49 -29.89 -2.59
C GLU A 214 0.50 -29.36 -1.14
N PRO A 215 0.11 -28.09 -0.92
CA PRO A 215 -0.05 -27.53 0.41
C PRO A 215 -1.27 -28.15 1.13
N PRO A 216 -1.32 -28.13 2.47
CA PRO A 216 -2.44 -28.69 3.23
C PRO A 216 -3.71 -27.80 3.21
N TRP A 217 -3.71 -26.72 2.44
CA TRP A 217 -4.78 -25.72 2.31
C TRP A 217 -5.12 -25.47 0.83
N LYS A 218 -6.34 -24.98 0.56
CA LYS A 218 -6.86 -24.77 -0.80
C LYS A 218 -6.64 -23.34 -1.30
N TYR A 219 -6.81 -22.36 -0.42
CA TYR A 219 -6.65 -20.94 -0.72
C TYR A 219 -5.83 -20.25 0.35
N LEU A 220 -5.22 -19.15 -0.04
CA LEU A 220 -4.53 -18.22 0.83
C LEU A 220 -5.23 -16.86 0.77
N ILE A 221 -5.43 -16.26 1.93
CA ILE A 221 -6.04 -14.94 2.11
C ILE A 221 -5.06 -14.02 2.84
#